data_AF-A0A3M1E2A1-F1
#
_entry.id   AF-A0A3M1E2A1-F1
#
_cell.length_a   1.000
_cell.length_b   1.000
_cell.length_c   1.000
_cell.angle_alpha   90.00
_cell.angle_beta   90.00
_cell.angle_gamma   90.00
#
_symmetry.space_group_name_H-M   'P 1'
#
loop_
_entity.id
_entity.type
_entity.pdbx_description
1 polymer ?
#
loop_
_entity_poly.entity_id
_entity_poly.type
_entity_poly.pdbx_seq_one_letter_code
_entity_poly.pdbx_strand_id
1 'polypeptide(L)' 'MDIPRYDNHICLVSEQTLPNLLPLLFAPFKPCRVLLMVTPSMQERARLLEKI' A
#
# COMPACT_ATOMS: atom_id res chain seq x y z
N MET A 1 4.36 -11.10 20.26
CA MET A 1 3.08 -10.45 19.94
C MET A 1 2.70 -10.88 18.55
N ASP A 2 1.58 -11.57 18.40
CA ASP A 2 1.04 -11.89 17.08
C ASP A 2 0.37 -10.63 16.53
N ILE A 3 0.91 -10.11 15.43
CA ILE A 3 0.35 -8.96 14.75
C ILE A 3 -0.75 -9.49 13.81
N PRO A 4 -2.00 -9.00 13.91
CA PRO A 4 -3.09 -9.50 13.09
C PRO A 4 -2.84 -9.24 11.60
N ARG A 5 -3.15 -10.25 10.77
CA ARG A 5 -3.10 -10.16 9.31
C ARG A 5 -4.47 -9.71 8.79
N TYR A 6 -4.46 -8.72 7.89
CA TYR A 6 -5.67 -8.23 7.22
C TYR A 6 -5.56 -8.44 5.71
N ASP A 7 -6.67 -8.87 5.09
CA ASP A 7 -6.69 -9.12 3.65
C ASP A 7 -6.84 -7.84 2.81
N ASN A 8 -7.33 -6.75 3.41
CA ASN A 8 -7.52 -5.47 2.74
C ASN A 8 -6.69 -4.38 3.41
N HIS A 9 -5.83 -3.70 2.65
CA HIS A 9 -5.09 -2.53 3.11
C HIS A 9 -5.59 -1.26 2.42
N ILE A 10 -5.82 -0.21 3.20
CA ILE A 10 -6.16 1.13 2.70
C ILE A 10 -4.91 1.99 2.84
N CYS A 11 -4.39 2.47 1.72
CA CYS A 11 -3.14 3.20 1.66
C CYS A 11 -3.39 4.63 1.19
N LEU A 12 -3.00 5.61 2.01
CA LEU A 12 -2.99 7.01 1.61
C LEU A 12 -1.74 7.27 0.77
N VAL A 13 -1.91 7.70 -0.48
CA VAL A 13 -0.77 8.03 -1.34
C VAL A 13 -0.25 9.42 -0.98
N SER A 14 1.04 9.50 -0.74
CA SER A 14 1.75 10.73 -0.35
C SER A 14 3.14 10.79 -0.97
N GLU A 15 3.92 11.79 -0.56
CA GLU A 15 5.33 11.93 -0.95
C GLU A 15 6.20 10.73 -0.49
N GLN A 16 5.76 9.95 0.49
CA GLN A 16 6.45 8.75 0.98
C GLN A 16 5.74 7.49 0.50
N THR A 17 6.37 6.74 -0.39
CA THR A 17 5.81 5.51 -0.99
C THR A 17 6.16 4.23 -0.22
N LEU A 18 7.32 4.23 0.47
CA LEU A 18 7.83 3.05 1.17
C LEU A 18 6.85 2.46 2.21
N PRO A 19 6.14 3.26 3.03
CA PRO A 19 5.16 2.71 3.98
C PRO A 19 4.02 1.92 3.33
N ASN A 20 3.62 2.28 2.11
CA ASN A 20 2.58 1.57 1.36
C ASN A 20 3.11 0.26 0.74
N LEU A 21 4.44 0.15 0.57
CA LEU A 21 5.08 -1.00 -0.08
C LEU A 21 5.52 -2.08 0.91
N LEU A 22 6.00 -1.68 2.09
CA LEU A 22 6.53 -2.61 3.10
C LEU A 22 5.57 -3.78 3.39
N PRO A 23 4.25 -3.58 3.62
CA PRO A 23 3.35 -4.69 3.90
C PRO A 23 3.21 -5.68 2.74
N LEU A 24 3.49 -5.27 1.50
CA LEU A 24 3.40 -6.13 0.32
C LEU A 24 4.62 -7.06 0.16
N LEU A 25 5.76 -6.65 0.72
CA LEU A 25 7.03 -7.37 0.62
C LEU A 25 7.20 -8.44 1.71
N PHE A 26 6.49 -8.30 2.83
CA PHE A 26 6.56 -9.26 3.94
C PHE A 26 5.40 -10.25 3.88
N ALA A 27 5.69 -11.51 3.55
CA ALA A 27 4.69 -12.58 3.42
C ALA A 27 3.70 -12.71 4.60
N PRO A 28 4.10 -12.56 5.87
CA PRO A 28 3.16 -12.61 6.99
C PRO A 28 2.07 -11.52 6.95
N PHE A 29 2.36 -10.39 6.31
CA PHE A 29 1.52 -9.19 6.28
C PHE A 29 0.95 -8.88 4.90
N LYS A 30 1.23 -9.74 3.90
CA LYS A 30 0.86 -9.48 2.51
C LYS A 30 -0.66 -9.51 2.34
N PRO A 31 -1.32 -8.39 2.02
CA PRO A 31 -2.76 -8.35 1.83
C PRO A 31 -3.16 -9.03 0.53
N CYS A 32 -4.42 -9.43 0.44
CA CYS A 32 -5.04 -9.91 -0.79
C CYS A 32 -5.46 -8.76 -1.71
N ARG A 33 -5.78 -7.59 -1.15
CA ARG A 33 -6.21 -6.40 -1.87
C ARG A 33 -5.65 -5.12 -1.25
N VAL A 34 -5.25 -4.18 -2.12
CA VAL A 34 -4.85 -2.83 -1.74
C VAL A 34 -5.80 -1.82 -2.36
N LEU A 35 -6.26 -0.87 -1.56
CA LEU A 35 -7.01 0.30 -2.01
C LEU A 35 -6.14 1.54 -1.82
N LEU A 36 -5.74 2.16 -2.94
CA LEU A 36 -5.01 3.43 -2.92
C LEU A 36 -6.00 4.59 -2.86
N MET A 37 -5.90 5.40 -1.82
CA MET A 37 -6.58 6.68 -1.72
C MET A 37 -5.64 7.78 -2.22
N VAL A 38 -6.04 8.42 -3.32
CA VAL A 38 -5.16 9.28 -4.12
C VAL A 38 -5.81 10.64 -4.33
N THR A 39 -5.06 11.71 -4.08
CA THR A 39 -5.46 13.06 -4.48
C THR A 39 -5.09 13.31 -5.94
N PRO A 40 -5.70 14.29 -6.63
CA PRO A 40 -5.36 14.58 -8.02
C PRO A 40 -3.86 14.83 -8.25
N SER A 41 -3.16 15.48 -7.31
CA SER A 41 -1.73 15.77 -7.41
C SER A 41 -0.84 14.52 -7.28
N MET A 42 -1.34 13.42 -6.71
CA MET A 42 -0.57 12.21 -6.41
C MET A 42 -0.79 11.07 -7.42
N GLN A 43 -1.52 11.33 -8.51
CA GLN A 43 -1.88 10.32 -9.51
C GLN A 43 -0.66 9.58 -10.09
N GLU A 44 0.41 10.30 -10.45
CA GLU A 44 1.58 9.65 -11.05
C GLU A 44 2.30 8.73 -10.06
N ARG A 45 2.37 9.11 -8.77
CA ARG A 45 2.92 8.27 -7.71
C ARG A 45 2.08 7.02 -7.47
N ALA A 46 0.75 7.13 -7.51
CA ALA A 46 -0.14 5.97 -7.41
C ALA A 46 0.08 4.99 -8.58
N ARG A 47 0.22 5.49 -9.80
CA ARG A 47 0.52 4.65 -10.98
C ARG A 47 1.85 3.92 -10.86
N LEU A 48 2.85 4.50 -10.19
CA LEU A 48 4.11 3.80 -9.91
C LEU A 48 3.91 2.66 -8.90
N LEU A 49 3.10 2.88 -7.86
CA LEU A 49 2.77 1.85 -6.87
C LEU A 49 1.96 0.69 -7.46
N GLU A 50 1.08 0.94 -8.43
CA GLU A 50 0.30 -0.10 -9.13
C GLU A 50 1.14 -1.04 -10.01
N LYS A 51 2.36 -0.63 -10.38
CA LYS A 51 3.27 -1.41 -11.24
C LYS A 51 4.17 -2.39 -10.48
N ILE A 52 4.12 -2.35 -9.14
CA ILE A 52 4.93 -3.20 -8.25
C ILE A 52 4.07 -4.38 -7.77
#